data_AF-A0A7Y8GJN8-F1
#
_entry.id   AF-A0A7Y8GJN8-F1
#
_cell.length_a   1.000
_cell.length_b   1.000
_cell.length_c   1.000
_cell.angle_alpha   90.00
_cell.angle_beta   90.00
_cell.angle_gamma   90.00
#
_symmetry.space_group_name_H-M   'P 1'
#
loop_
_entity.id
_entity.type
_entity.pdbx_description
1 polymer ?
#
loop_
_entity_poly.entity_id
_entity_poly.type
_entity_poly.pdbx_seq_one_letter_code
_entity_poly.pdbx_strand_id
1 'polypeptide(L)'
;VGLALALDIPDEQWHRLLALIGNDGEDVLLDRIIASRSPDRKIGAVLLYPKPYGRLLKAVDAPADSQPPLLKAFVEHWYLEVRTGAKSGSDPQAVSYRHPYWYTYGDQNFEGGAYFGRWCVEAVAAVKAFGMDDSPCLGQEHYPGDLLRPYGPGTHPARETTEPHPPLASAKKAGFWARIFTRSSDR
;
A
#
# COMPACT_ATOMS: atom_id res chain seq x y z
N VAL A 1 0.45 -12.27 -0.86
CA VAL A 1 -0.73 -12.61 -1.69
C VAL A 1 -0.81 -11.77 -2.95
N GLY A 2 -0.91 -10.44 -2.86
CA GLY A 2 -1.14 -9.62 -4.06
C GLY A 2 -0.07 -9.76 -5.16
N LEU A 3 1.23 -9.75 -4.80
CA LEU A 3 2.30 -10.03 -5.77
C LEU A 3 2.20 -11.44 -6.37
N ALA A 4 1.88 -12.43 -5.54
CA ALA A 4 1.75 -13.82 -5.98
C ALA A 4 0.59 -14.01 -6.97
N LEU A 5 -0.53 -13.30 -6.75
CA LEU A 5 -1.61 -13.23 -7.72
C LEU A 5 -1.14 -12.51 -8.98
N ALA A 6 -0.60 -11.30 -8.87
CA ALA A 6 -0.20 -10.49 -10.01
C ALA A 6 0.75 -11.25 -10.96
N LEU A 7 1.73 -11.96 -10.39
CA LEU A 7 2.78 -12.68 -11.13
C LEU A 7 2.40 -14.11 -11.55
N ASP A 8 1.18 -14.57 -11.26
CA ASP A 8 0.72 -15.93 -11.58
C ASP A 8 1.73 -17.02 -11.16
N ILE A 9 2.21 -16.93 -9.91
CA ILE A 9 3.20 -17.89 -9.40
C ILE A 9 2.65 -19.33 -9.48
N PRO A 10 3.48 -20.37 -9.63
CA PRO A 10 3.02 -21.76 -9.68
C PRO A 10 2.22 -22.19 -8.44
N ASP A 11 1.31 -23.16 -8.60
CA ASP A 11 0.43 -23.62 -7.53
C ASP A 11 1.20 -24.11 -6.30
N GLU A 12 2.31 -24.83 -6.46
CA GLU A 12 3.13 -25.27 -5.33
C GLU A 12 3.59 -24.09 -4.45
N GLN A 13 4.06 -23.01 -5.08
CA GLN A 13 4.50 -21.80 -4.38
C GLN A 13 3.32 -21.07 -3.74
N TRP A 14 2.16 -21.06 -4.40
CA TRP A 14 0.93 -20.50 -3.86
C TRP A 14 0.49 -21.23 -2.59
N HIS A 15 0.42 -22.56 -2.60
CA HIS A 15 0.05 -23.35 -1.41
C HIS A 15 1.02 -23.14 -0.25
N ARG A 16 2.33 -23.12 -0.54
CA ARG A 16 3.35 -22.82 0.48
C ARG A 16 3.18 -21.42 1.06
N LEU A 17 2.88 -20.42 0.23
CA LEU A 17 2.57 -19.06 0.68
C LEU A 17 1.36 -19.05 1.61
N LEU A 18 0.26 -19.70 1.24
CA LEU A 18 -0.95 -19.73 2.08
C LEU A 18 -0.70 -20.40 3.43
N ALA A 19 0.07 -21.50 3.45
CA ALA A 19 0.48 -22.18 4.68
C ALA A 19 1.32 -21.27 5.60
N LEU A 20 2.20 -20.43 5.03
CA LEU A 20 3.01 -19.48 5.80
C LEU A 20 2.20 -18.29 6.34
N ILE A 21 1.16 -17.86 5.61
CA ILE A 21 0.29 -16.77 6.07
C ILE A 21 -0.59 -17.25 7.24
N GLY A 22 -1.17 -18.45 7.15
CA GLY A 22 -1.81 -19.13 8.28
C GLY A 22 -3.05 -18.47 8.90
N ASN A 23 -3.64 -17.46 8.24
CA ASN A 23 -4.73 -16.61 8.76
C ASN A 23 -6.10 -16.92 8.13
N ASP A 24 -6.35 -18.18 7.77
CA ASP A 24 -7.59 -18.60 7.12
C ASP A 24 -8.83 -18.27 7.96
N GLY A 25 -9.79 -17.53 7.38
CA GLY A 25 -11.02 -17.14 8.05
C GLY A 25 -10.92 -15.93 8.98
N GLU A 26 -9.81 -15.18 8.96
CA GLU A 26 -9.62 -14.01 9.84
C GLU A 26 -10.05 -12.68 9.21
N ASP A 27 -9.96 -12.51 7.89
CA ASP A 27 -10.17 -11.22 7.22
C ASP A 27 -11.06 -11.34 5.98
N VAL A 28 -12.19 -10.64 6.01
CA VAL A 28 -13.19 -10.69 4.94
C VAL A 28 -12.62 -10.33 3.58
N LEU A 29 -11.71 -9.36 3.48
CA LEU A 29 -11.20 -8.87 2.19
C LEU A 29 -10.07 -9.76 1.67
N LEU A 30 -9.07 -10.03 2.51
CA LEU A 30 -7.93 -10.85 2.14
C LEU A 30 -8.36 -12.29 1.83
N ASP A 31 -9.30 -12.85 2.60
CA ASP A 31 -9.80 -14.19 2.34
C ASP A 31 -10.54 -14.26 1.02
N ARG A 32 -11.38 -13.26 0.68
CA ARG A 32 -12.06 -13.20 -0.64
C ARG A 32 -11.07 -13.08 -1.79
N ILE A 33 -9.99 -12.32 -1.62
CA ILE A 33 -8.91 -12.23 -2.62
C ILE A 33 -8.24 -13.59 -2.80
N ILE A 34 -7.91 -14.30 -1.71
CA ILE A 34 -7.30 -15.64 -1.79
C ILE A 34 -8.27 -16.65 -2.41
N ALA A 35 -9.56 -16.56 -2.07
CA ALA A 35 -10.61 -17.45 -2.56
C ALA A 35 -10.80 -17.40 -4.08
N SER A 36 -10.43 -16.29 -4.73
CA SER A 36 -10.43 -16.18 -6.20
C SER A 36 -9.53 -17.23 -6.88
N ARG A 37 -8.52 -17.75 -6.17
CA ARG A 37 -7.62 -18.82 -6.64
C ARG A 37 -7.68 -20.10 -5.80
N SER A 38 -8.15 -20.02 -4.56
CA SER A 38 -8.33 -21.16 -3.66
C SER A 38 -9.75 -21.20 -3.12
N PRO A 39 -10.73 -21.75 -3.87
CA PRO A 39 -12.15 -21.67 -3.53
C PRO A 39 -12.54 -22.24 -2.17
N ASP A 40 -11.75 -23.16 -1.61
CA ASP A 40 -11.98 -23.76 -0.29
C ASP A 40 -11.54 -22.85 0.89
N ARG A 41 -10.98 -21.67 0.62
CA ARG A 41 -10.58 -20.68 1.63
C ARG A 41 -11.78 -20.30 2.50
N LYS A 42 -11.62 -20.35 3.82
CA LYS A 42 -12.63 -19.85 4.75
C LYS A 42 -12.60 -18.32 4.73
N ILE A 43 -13.79 -17.73 4.64
CA ILE A 43 -13.93 -16.27 4.60
C ILE A 43 -14.24 -15.76 6.00
N GLY A 44 -13.38 -14.90 6.53
CA GLY A 44 -13.64 -14.18 7.78
C GLY A 44 -14.79 -13.20 7.66
N ALA A 45 -15.37 -12.83 8.79
CA ALA A 45 -16.50 -11.87 8.85
C ALA A 45 -16.06 -10.44 9.19
N VAL A 46 -14.79 -10.24 9.54
CA VAL A 46 -14.25 -8.96 10.02
C VAL A 46 -13.26 -8.40 9.00
N LEU A 47 -13.24 -7.09 8.82
CA LEU A 47 -12.14 -6.41 8.16
C LEU A 47 -11.10 -6.02 9.22
N LEU A 48 -9.94 -6.67 9.20
CA LEU A 48 -8.96 -6.55 10.26
C LEU A 48 -8.37 -5.15 10.36
N TYR A 49 -8.08 -4.50 9.23
CA TYR A 49 -7.58 -3.12 9.21
C TYR A 49 -8.54 -2.21 8.43
N PRO A 50 -9.63 -1.74 9.07
CA PRO A 50 -10.69 -0.99 8.40
C PRO A 50 -10.24 0.38 7.91
N LYS A 51 -9.26 1.03 8.56
CA LYS A 51 -8.81 2.36 8.11
C LYS A 51 -8.11 2.33 6.75
N PRO A 52 -7.08 1.49 6.52
CA PRO A 52 -6.46 1.42 5.20
C PRO A 52 -7.35 0.70 4.19
N TYR A 53 -8.13 -0.31 4.58
CA TYR A 53 -8.75 -1.22 3.60
C TYR A 53 -10.28 -1.09 3.47
N GLY A 54 -10.93 -0.28 4.29
CA GLY A 54 -12.39 -0.12 4.24
C GLY A 54 -12.88 0.43 2.89
N ARG A 55 -12.12 1.32 2.27
CA ARG A 55 -12.42 1.83 0.92
C ARG A 55 -12.30 0.74 -0.15
N LEU A 56 -11.28 -0.11 -0.03
CA LEU A 56 -11.09 -1.22 -0.96
C LEU A 56 -12.22 -2.24 -0.84
N LEU A 57 -12.59 -2.63 0.39
CA LEU A 57 -13.74 -3.51 0.62
C LEU A 57 -15.02 -2.90 0.04
N LYS A 58 -15.26 -1.60 0.27
CA LYS A 58 -16.39 -0.88 -0.34
C LYS A 58 -16.37 -0.91 -1.87
N ALA A 59 -15.20 -0.77 -2.49
CA ALA A 59 -15.06 -0.85 -3.94
C ALA A 59 -15.37 -2.26 -4.45
N VAL A 60 -14.90 -3.31 -3.75
CA VAL A 60 -15.16 -4.72 -4.09
C VAL A 60 -16.65 -5.07 -3.96
N ASP A 61 -17.35 -4.53 -2.96
CA ASP A 61 -18.77 -4.80 -2.71
C ASP A 61 -19.72 -3.99 -3.61
N ALA A 62 -19.21 -2.99 -4.32
CA ALA A 62 -20.02 -2.15 -5.19
C ALA A 62 -20.39 -2.90 -6.49
N PRO A 63 -21.52 -2.55 -7.14
CA PRO A 63 -21.83 -2.99 -8.49
C PRO A 63 -20.71 -2.60 -9.47
N ALA A 64 -20.48 -3.43 -10.49
CA ALA A 64 -19.36 -3.29 -11.45
C ALA A 64 -19.15 -1.85 -11.95
N ASP A 65 -20.22 -1.18 -12.40
CA ASP A 65 -20.16 0.20 -12.93
C ASP A 65 -19.73 1.26 -11.90
N SER A 66 -19.85 0.95 -10.61
CA SER A 66 -19.48 1.84 -9.51
C SER A 66 -18.08 1.53 -8.94
N GLN A 67 -17.49 0.40 -9.31
CA GLN A 67 -16.18 -0.03 -8.78
C GLN A 67 -15.03 0.90 -9.18
N PRO A 68 -14.87 1.33 -10.45
CA PRO A 68 -13.70 2.08 -10.88
C PRO A 68 -13.45 3.39 -10.12
N PRO A 69 -14.43 4.29 -9.93
CA PRO A 69 -14.21 5.50 -9.15
C PRO A 69 -13.96 5.23 -7.66
N LEU A 70 -14.51 4.15 -7.09
CA LEU A 70 -14.27 3.76 -5.70
C LEU A 70 -12.87 3.18 -5.52
N LEU A 71 -12.41 2.36 -6.46
CA LEU A 71 -11.05 1.83 -6.49
C LEU A 71 -10.04 2.97 -6.60
N LYS A 72 -10.27 3.93 -7.50
CA LYS A 72 -9.46 5.15 -7.62
C LYS A 72 -9.36 5.89 -6.29
N ALA A 73 -10.50 6.11 -5.63
CA ALA A 73 -10.54 6.79 -4.34
C ALA A 73 -9.79 6.02 -3.24
N PHE A 74 -9.82 4.69 -3.25
CA PHE A 74 -8.99 3.87 -2.35
C PHE A 74 -7.50 4.12 -2.60
N VAL A 75 -7.03 4.01 -3.85
CA VAL A 75 -5.62 4.18 -4.21
C VAL A 75 -5.11 5.58 -3.79
N GLU A 76 -5.88 6.64 -4.03
CA GLU A 76 -5.52 8.02 -3.67
C GLU A 76 -5.28 8.21 -2.16
N HIS A 77 -6.03 7.48 -1.33
CA HIS A 77 -5.98 7.63 0.12
C HIS A 77 -5.09 6.58 0.80
N TRP A 78 -4.79 5.47 0.11
CA TRP A 78 -4.15 4.29 0.67
C TRP A 78 -2.88 4.63 1.45
N TYR A 79 -1.94 5.35 0.84
CA TYR A 79 -0.65 5.59 1.46
C TYR A 79 -0.80 6.40 2.76
N LEU A 80 -1.58 7.48 2.72
CA LEU A 80 -1.87 8.28 3.91
C LEU A 80 -2.61 7.49 5.00
N GLU A 81 -3.54 6.61 4.62
CA GLU A 81 -4.31 5.81 5.56
C GLU A 81 -3.46 4.72 6.22
N VAL A 82 -2.55 4.06 5.47
CA VAL A 82 -1.58 3.10 6.02
C VAL A 82 -0.69 3.73 7.09
N ARG A 83 -0.29 5.00 6.91
CA ARG A 83 0.48 5.77 7.92
C ARG A 83 -0.16 5.81 9.30
N THR A 84 -1.47 5.62 9.39
CA THR A 84 -2.20 5.69 10.66
C THR A 84 -3.12 4.50 10.89
N GLY A 85 -3.02 3.50 10.01
CA GLY A 85 -3.93 2.36 9.93
C GLY A 85 -3.64 1.27 10.95
N ALA A 86 -2.40 1.20 11.45
CA ALA A 86 -1.98 0.18 12.40
C ALA A 86 -2.83 0.19 13.68
N LYS A 87 -3.22 1.38 14.16
CA LYS A 87 -4.11 1.57 15.31
C LYS A 87 -5.57 1.16 15.07
N SER A 88 -5.97 1.02 13.80
CA SER A 88 -7.33 0.60 13.45
C SER A 88 -7.49 -0.92 13.45
N GLY A 89 -6.40 -1.67 13.61
CA GLY A 89 -6.43 -3.13 13.68
C GLY A 89 -7.52 -3.62 14.63
N SER A 90 -8.27 -4.63 14.22
CA SER A 90 -9.18 -5.35 15.11
C SER A 90 -8.36 -6.11 16.15
N ASP A 91 -8.91 -6.31 17.35
CA ASP A 91 -8.25 -7.09 18.39
C ASP A 91 -7.99 -8.53 17.90
N PRO A 92 -6.80 -9.12 18.12
CA PRO A 92 -5.66 -8.62 18.90
C PRO A 92 -4.59 -7.87 18.08
N GLN A 93 -4.85 -7.57 16.82
CA GLN A 93 -3.88 -7.04 15.86
C GLN A 93 -3.70 -5.52 15.95
N ALA A 94 -4.49 -4.85 16.79
CA ALA A 94 -4.33 -3.43 17.12
C ALA A 94 -2.95 -3.20 17.76
N VAL A 95 -2.20 -2.23 17.24
CA VAL A 95 -0.87 -1.88 17.74
C VAL A 95 -0.77 -0.40 18.08
N SER A 96 0.14 -0.06 19.00
CA SER A 96 0.26 1.30 19.54
C SER A 96 1.05 2.26 18.64
N TYR A 97 1.88 1.73 17.72
CA TYR A 97 2.68 2.56 16.83
C TYR A 97 1.84 3.25 15.75
N ARG A 98 2.30 4.41 15.29
CA ARG A 98 1.54 5.28 14.40
C ARG A 98 1.51 4.71 12.97
N HIS A 99 2.67 4.43 12.42
CA HIS A 99 2.87 3.90 11.07
C HIS A 99 3.81 2.68 11.11
N PRO A 100 3.79 1.82 10.08
CA PRO A 100 4.81 0.79 9.90
C PRO A 100 6.22 1.40 9.85
N TYR A 101 7.24 0.64 10.28
CA TYR A 101 8.63 1.12 10.35
C TYR A 101 9.15 1.63 9.00
N TRP A 102 8.67 1.03 7.91
CA TRP A 102 9.09 1.32 6.54
C TRP A 102 8.48 2.58 5.94
N TYR A 103 7.44 3.14 6.56
CA TYR A 103 6.65 4.23 5.98
C TYR A 103 7.53 5.42 5.55
N THR A 104 8.37 5.94 6.44
CA THR A 104 9.29 7.05 6.11
C THR A 104 10.68 6.60 5.69
N TYR A 105 10.95 5.29 5.67
CA TYR A 105 12.30 4.76 5.44
C TYR A 105 12.78 5.04 4.01
N GLY A 106 11.88 4.89 3.03
CA GLY A 106 12.18 5.20 1.62
C GLY A 106 12.48 6.68 1.36
N ASP A 107 11.97 7.61 2.17
CA ASP A 107 12.20 9.05 1.99
C ASP A 107 13.66 9.44 2.24
N GLN A 108 14.39 8.62 3.00
CA GLN A 108 15.78 8.88 3.41
C GLN A 108 16.78 7.91 2.80
N ASN A 109 16.31 6.82 2.17
CA ASN A 109 17.17 5.74 1.68
C ASN A 109 16.77 5.22 0.30
N PHE A 110 16.30 6.12 -0.58
CA PHE A 110 15.86 5.75 -1.93
C PHE A 110 17.02 5.15 -2.75
N GLU A 111 18.20 5.79 -2.73
CA GLU A 111 19.41 5.30 -3.39
C GLU A 111 19.88 3.94 -2.84
N GLY A 112 19.61 3.66 -1.56
CA GLY A 112 19.92 2.39 -0.91
C GLY A 112 18.91 1.27 -1.15
N GLY A 113 17.94 1.47 -2.04
CA GLY A 113 17.00 0.42 -2.45
C GLY A 113 15.72 0.31 -1.60
N ALA A 114 15.42 1.30 -0.75
CA ALA A 114 14.26 1.27 0.15
C ALA A 114 12.93 1.61 -0.54
N TYR A 115 12.58 0.86 -1.59
CA TYR A 115 11.36 1.07 -2.39
C TYR A 115 10.10 0.39 -1.82
N PHE A 116 10.27 -0.49 -0.83
CA PHE A 116 9.19 -1.32 -0.30
C PHE A 116 8.15 -0.50 0.47
N GLY A 117 6.88 -0.91 0.34
CA GLY A 117 5.74 -0.24 0.97
C GLY A 117 5.27 1.06 0.29
N ARG A 118 5.85 1.44 -0.86
CA ARG A 118 5.40 2.59 -1.67
C ARG A 118 4.32 2.23 -2.70
N TRP A 119 4.11 0.95 -2.96
CA TRP A 119 3.22 0.44 -3.99
C TRP A 119 2.01 -0.25 -3.36
N CYS A 120 0.81 0.18 -3.73
CA CYS A 120 -0.48 -0.38 -3.34
C CYS A 120 -0.73 -1.68 -4.11
N VAL A 121 -0.04 -2.75 -3.69
CA VAL A 121 -0.21 -4.09 -4.27
C VAL A 121 -1.59 -4.66 -3.94
N GLU A 122 -2.25 -4.17 -2.89
CA GLU A 122 -3.61 -4.55 -2.48
C GLU A 122 -4.65 -4.19 -3.54
N ALA A 123 -4.52 -3.01 -4.19
CA ALA A 123 -5.39 -2.62 -5.29
C ALA A 123 -5.24 -3.56 -6.49
N VAL A 124 -4.00 -3.89 -6.86
CA VAL A 124 -3.70 -4.85 -7.95
C VAL A 124 -4.29 -6.23 -7.65
N ALA A 125 -4.18 -6.68 -6.40
CA ALA A 125 -4.74 -7.95 -5.97
C ALA A 125 -6.27 -8.00 -6.14
N ALA A 126 -6.97 -6.94 -5.73
CA ALA A 126 -8.42 -6.83 -5.86
C ALA A 126 -8.86 -6.79 -7.34
N VAL A 127 -8.17 -5.99 -8.16
CA VAL A 127 -8.44 -5.93 -9.61
C VAL A 127 -8.33 -7.30 -10.24
N LYS A 128 -7.25 -8.04 -9.94
CA LYS A 128 -7.05 -9.39 -10.47
C LYS A 128 -8.07 -10.40 -9.95
N ALA A 129 -8.42 -10.32 -8.67
CA ALA A 129 -9.35 -11.26 -8.03
C ALA A 129 -10.82 -11.06 -8.47
N PHE A 130 -11.22 -9.82 -8.73
CA PHE A 130 -12.63 -9.47 -8.97
C PHE A 130 -12.92 -8.92 -10.38
N GLY A 131 -11.90 -8.81 -11.24
CA GLY A 131 -12.07 -8.31 -12.62
C GLY A 131 -12.50 -6.85 -12.71
N MET A 132 -12.06 -6.02 -11.75
CA MET A 132 -12.43 -4.60 -11.67
C MET A 132 -11.77 -3.81 -12.81
N ASP A 133 -12.44 -2.79 -13.34
CA ASP A 133 -11.78 -1.81 -14.22
C ASP A 133 -10.92 -0.83 -13.40
N ASP A 134 -9.61 -0.87 -13.62
CA ASP A 134 -8.59 -0.06 -12.97
C ASP A 134 -8.10 1.11 -13.83
N SER A 135 -8.67 1.34 -15.01
CA SER A 135 -8.26 2.42 -15.91
C SER A 135 -8.13 3.79 -15.21
N PRO A 136 -9.03 4.18 -14.28
CA PRO A 136 -8.90 5.45 -13.55
C PRO A 136 -7.76 5.51 -12.52
N CYS A 137 -7.11 4.37 -12.22
CA CYS A 137 -5.98 4.28 -11.29
C CYS A 137 -4.63 4.40 -11.98
N LEU A 138 -4.57 4.21 -13.30
CA LEU A 138 -3.33 4.28 -14.07
C LEU A 138 -2.69 5.67 -13.92
N GLY A 139 -1.37 5.68 -13.74
CA GLY A 139 -0.57 6.89 -13.51
C GLY A 139 -0.56 7.42 -12.08
N GLN A 140 -1.35 6.87 -11.15
CA GLN A 140 -1.26 7.26 -9.74
C GLN A 140 0.06 6.79 -9.12
N GLU A 141 0.69 7.67 -8.31
CA GLU A 141 2.01 7.48 -7.72
C GLU A 141 2.21 6.10 -7.06
N HIS A 142 1.20 5.65 -6.30
CA HIS A 142 1.28 4.40 -5.54
C HIS A 142 0.64 3.21 -6.25
N TYR A 143 0.07 3.35 -7.46
CA TYR A 143 -0.62 2.25 -8.13
C TYR A 143 0.29 1.52 -9.12
N PRO A 144 0.72 0.28 -8.86
CA PRO A 144 1.62 -0.46 -9.75
C PRO A 144 0.84 -1.18 -10.87
N GLY A 145 0.13 -0.42 -11.72
CA GLY A 145 -0.76 -0.96 -12.76
C GLY A 145 -0.07 -1.84 -13.82
N ASP A 146 1.24 -1.66 -14.01
CA ASP A 146 2.08 -2.47 -14.89
C ASP A 146 2.11 -3.95 -14.51
N LEU A 147 1.88 -4.28 -13.23
CA LEU A 147 1.82 -5.67 -12.75
C LEU A 147 0.68 -6.47 -13.39
N LEU A 148 -0.37 -5.81 -13.89
CA LEU A 148 -1.48 -6.44 -14.59
C LEU A 148 -1.28 -6.44 -16.12
N ARG A 149 -0.22 -5.77 -16.59
CA ARG A 149 0.05 -5.51 -18.01
C ARG A 149 1.55 -5.71 -18.31
N PRO A 150 2.12 -6.90 -18.03
CA PRO A 150 3.58 -7.11 -18.11
C PRO A 150 4.17 -6.91 -19.52
N TYR A 151 3.33 -6.95 -20.56
CA TYR A 151 3.72 -6.75 -21.96
C TYR A 151 3.14 -5.47 -22.57
N GLY A 152 2.47 -4.64 -21.77
CA GLY A 152 1.85 -3.39 -22.20
C GLY A 152 2.81 -2.18 -22.12
N PRO A 153 2.38 -1.01 -22.61
CA PRO A 153 3.09 0.24 -22.34
C PRO A 153 3.07 0.56 -20.84
N GLY A 154 4.08 1.30 -20.38
CA GLY A 154 4.18 1.77 -19.01
C GLY A 154 2.92 2.54 -18.57
N THR A 155 2.44 2.27 -17.36
CA THR A 155 1.22 2.91 -16.84
C THR A 155 1.45 4.27 -16.19
N HIS A 156 2.71 4.63 -15.92
CA HIS A 156 3.11 5.94 -15.42
C HIS A 156 3.70 6.82 -16.53
N PRO A 157 3.58 8.15 -16.41
CA PRO A 157 4.28 9.07 -17.31
C PRO A 157 5.77 8.74 -17.37
N ALA A 158 6.34 8.80 -18.58
CA ALA A 158 7.78 8.69 -18.74
C ALA A 158 8.45 9.75 -17.86
N ARG A 159 9.37 9.32 -17.00
CA ARG A 159 10.15 10.27 -16.18
C ARG A 159 10.96 11.14 -17.14
N GLU A 160 10.66 12.43 -17.17
CA GLU A 160 11.58 13.39 -17.77
C GLU A 160 12.91 13.24 -17.03
N THR A 161 13.97 12.86 -17.75
CA THR A 161 15.34 12.86 -17.22
C THR A 161 15.73 14.30 -16.92
N THR A 162 15.28 14.81 -15.77
CA THR A 162 15.83 16.00 -15.16
C THR A 162 17.19 15.62 -14.61
N GLU A 163 18.18 16.47 -14.90
CA GLU A 163 19.59 16.31 -14.51
C GLU A 163 19.76 15.86 -13.05
N PRO A 164 20.86 15.14 -12.73
CA PRO A 164 21.09 14.58 -11.40
C PRO A 164 20.78 15.61 -10.31
N HIS A 165 19.86 15.24 -9.42
CA HIS A 165 19.57 16.02 -8.23
C HIS A 165 20.89 16.30 -7.50
N PRO A 166 21.23 17.56 -7.20
CA PRO A 166 22.39 17.83 -6.37
C PRO A 166 22.20 17.11 -5.04
N PRO A 167 23.27 16.54 -4.46
CA PRO A 167 23.17 15.78 -3.22
C PRO A 167 22.44 16.60 -2.16
N LEU A 168 21.46 15.97 -1.51
CA LEU A 168 20.68 16.55 -0.42
C LEU A 168 21.66 17.08 0.63
N ALA A 169 21.92 18.39 0.58
CA ALA A 169 22.67 19.07 1.63
C ALA A 169 21.90 18.80 2.93
N SER A 170 22.54 18.08 3.85
CA SER A 170 22.06 17.86 5.20
C SER A 170 21.64 19.19 5.79
N ALA A 171 20.33 19.44 5.81
CA ALA A 171 19.76 20.59 6.48
C ALA A 171 20.04 20.40 7.97
N LYS A 172 21.12 21.04 8.45
CA LYS A 172 21.38 21.18 9.87
C LYS A 172 20.12 21.81 10.50
N LYS A 173 19.33 20.99 11.19
CA LYS A 173 18.23 21.48 12.03
C LYS A 173 18.86 22.38 13.09
N ALA A 174 18.77 23.69 12.88
CA ALA A 174 19.03 24.65 13.94
C ALA A 174 18.00 24.38 15.04
N GLY A 175 18.48 23.80 16.14
CA GLY A 175 17.64 23.44 17.28
C GLY A 175 16.95 24.68 17.86
N PHE A 176 15.68 24.51 18.20
CA PHE A 176 14.80 25.51 18.83
C PHE A 176 15.42 26.23 20.05
N TRP A 177 16.39 25.60 20.72
CA TRP A 177 17.12 26.16 21.88
C TRP A 177 18.16 27.23 21.54
N ALA A 178 18.62 27.34 20.28
CA ALA A 178 19.62 28.34 19.88
C ALA A 178 19.06 29.78 19.85
N ARG A 179 17.74 29.95 19.91
CA ARG A 179 17.08 31.27 19.91
C ARG A 179 16.77 31.82 21.31
N ILE A 180 16.94 31.01 22.37
CA ILE A 180 16.55 31.40 23.74
C ILE A 180 17.75 31.96 24.54
N PHE A 181 19.00 31.71 24.14
CA PHE A 181 20.19 32.18 24.87
C PHE A 181 20.78 33.52 24.38
N THR A 182 20.24 34.14 23.33
CA THR A 182 20.76 35.40 22.77
C THR A 182 20.12 36.67 23.34
N ARG A 183 19.41 36.60 24.47
CA ARG A 183 18.82 37.79 25.10
C ARG A 183 19.06 37.83 26.61
N SER A 184 20.34 37.84 26.98
CA SER A 184 20.80 38.13 28.35
C SER A 184 22.28 38.56 28.31
N SER A 185 22.60 39.61 27.55
CA SER A 185 23.79 40.41 27.79
C SER A 185 23.58 41.75 27.12
N ASP A 186 22.85 42.63 27.80
CA ASP A 186 23.11 44.06 27.77
C ASP A 186 22.80 44.57 29.17
N ARG A 187 23.81 45.21 29.74
CA ARG A 187 23.88 45.76 31.08
C ARG A 187 23.46 47.23 31.03
#